data_AF-A0A1S2M9Y4-F1
#
_entry.id   AF-A0A1S2M9Y4-F1
#
_cell.length_a   1.000
_cell.length_b   1.000
_cell.length_c   1.000
_cell.angle_alpha   90.00
_cell.angle_beta   90.00
_cell.angle_gamma   90.00
#
_symmetry.space_group_name_H-M   'P 1'
#
loop_
_entity.id
_entity.type
_entity.pdbx_description
1 polymer ?
#
loop_
_entity_poly.entity_id
_entity_poly.type
_entity_poly.pdbx_seq_one_letter_code
_entity_poly.pdbx_strand_id
1 'polypeptide(L)' 'MTNKFETRYFYIESSYDEKFIKWNTVEGIISDDILEKYDIITSLMIQDIRGKFGEEYDVWEITKNEFEEKSKPSTD' A
#
# COMPACT_ATOMS: atom_id res chain seq x y z
N MET A 1 -0.41 -11.12 -14.68
CA MET A 1 0.11 -9.85 -15.23
C MET A 1 0.20 -8.87 -14.08
N THR A 2 1.26 -8.07 -14.02
CA THR A 2 1.47 -7.11 -12.94
C THR A 2 1.46 -5.71 -13.53
N ASN A 3 0.56 -4.86 -13.05
CA ASN A 3 0.46 -3.47 -13.49
C ASN A 3 1.37 -2.60 -12.61
N LYS A 4 2.08 -1.66 -13.23
CA LYS A 4 3.02 -0.75 -12.55
C LYS A 4 2.40 0.63 -12.43
N PHE A 5 2.58 1.24 -11.26
CA PHE A 5 2.02 2.54 -10.90
C PHE A 5 3.10 3.45 -10.30
N GLU A 6 2.70 4.67 -9.98
CA GLU A 6 3.49 5.55 -9.12
C GLU A 6 3.78 4.88 -7.78
N THR A 7 4.97 5.14 -7.23
CA THR A 7 5.38 4.56 -5.95
C THR A 7 4.65 5.23 -4.82
N ARG A 8 3.95 4.42 -4.01
CA ARG A 8 3.27 4.81 -2.78
C ARG A 8 3.96 4.17 -1.59
N TYR A 9 3.74 4.72 -0.41
CA TYR A 9 4.38 4.28 0.82
C TYR A 9 3.31 3.81 1.79
N PHE A 10 3.60 2.74 2.52
CA PHE A 10 2.66 2.14 3.45
C PHE A 10 3.33 1.83 4.77
N TYR A 11 2.59 2.07 5.84
CA TYR A 11 2.84 1.47 7.15
C TYR A 11 1.96 0.23 7.26
N ILE A 12 2.57 -0.89 7.65
CA ILE A 12 1.83 -2.12 7.95
C ILE A 12 2.17 -2.58 9.36
N GLU A 13 1.16 -3.00 10.11
CA GLU A 13 1.31 -3.46 11.49
C GLU A 13 0.49 -4.73 11.72
N SER A 14 1.07 -5.65 12.48
CA SER A 14 0.42 -6.82 13.04
C SER A 14 0.73 -6.86 14.54
N SER A 15 0.14 -7.82 15.27
CA SER A 15 0.42 -7.98 16.71
C SER A 15 1.89 -8.29 17.05
N TYR A 16 2.72 -8.64 16.07
CA TYR A 16 4.10 -9.10 16.31
C TYR A 16 5.16 -8.28 15.60
N ASP A 17 4.78 -7.50 14.58
CA ASP A 17 5.73 -6.88 13.67
C ASP A 17 5.11 -5.67 12.98
N GLU A 18 5.95 -4.66 12.73
CA GLU A 18 5.58 -3.44 12.02
C GLU A 18 6.62 -3.13 10.95
N LYS A 19 6.17 -2.62 9.81
CA LYS A 19 7.03 -2.33 8.66
C LYS A 19 6.60 -1.07 7.95
N PHE A 20 7.60 -0.37 7.44
CA PHE A 20 7.46 0.69 6.46
C PHE A 20 7.86 0.11 5.10
N ILE A 21 6.93 0.09 4.15
CA ILE A 21 7.15 -0.47 2.81
C ILE A 21 6.84 0.55 1.71
N LYS A 22 7.46 0.35 0.55
CA LYS A 22 7.13 1.06 -0.68
C LYS A 22 6.47 0.08 -1.65
N TRP A 23 5.43 0.52 -2.34
CA TRP A 23 4.69 -0.31 -3.29
C TRP A 23 4.41 0.46 -4.57
N ASN A 24 4.56 -0.21 -5.72
CA ASN A 24 4.38 0.40 -7.03
C ASN A 24 3.79 -0.57 -8.05
N THR A 25 3.23 -1.68 -7.59
CA THR A 25 2.65 -2.72 -8.44
C THR A 25 1.34 -3.23 -7.88
N VAL A 26 0.44 -3.67 -8.75
CA VAL A 26 -0.75 -4.44 -8.38
C VAL A 26 -0.79 -5.68 -9.27
N GLU A 27 -1.06 -6.84 -8.67
CA GLU A 27 -1.32 -8.06 -9.42
C GLU A 27 -2.74 -8.06 -10.02
N GLY A 28 -2.85 -8.34 -11.32
CA GLY A 28 -4.14 -8.43 -12.01
C GLY A 28 -4.15 -7.77 -13.39
N ILE A 29 -5.30 -7.77 -14.04
CA ILE A 29 -5.55 -6.98 -15.26
C ILE A 29 -6.48 -5.84 -14.84
N ILE A 30 -6.05 -4.60 -15.03
CA ILE A 30 -6.78 -3.40 -14.63
C ILE A 30 -7.23 -2.70 -15.91
N SER A 31 -8.49 -2.28 -15.98
CA SER A 31 -9.03 -1.50 -17.09
C SER A 31 -8.38 -0.10 -17.13
N ASP A 32 -8.22 0.46 -18.32
CA ASP A 32 -7.69 1.81 -18.51
C ASP A 32 -8.50 2.87 -17.73
N ASP A 33 -9.82 2.68 -17.61
CA ASP A 33 -10.73 3.54 -16.83
C ASP A 33 -10.42 3.61 -15.32
N ILE A 34 -9.62 2.68 -14.83
CA ILE A 34 -9.23 2.58 -13.41
C ILE A 34 -7.84 3.16 -13.18
N LEU A 35 -6.98 3.27 -14.21
CA LEU A 35 -5.59 3.70 -14.06
C LEU A 35 -5.46 5.09 -13.43
N GLU A 36 -6.41 5.99 -13.70
CA GLU A 36 -6.42 7.35 -13.16
C GLU A 36 -7.15 7.49 -11.82
N LYS A 37 -7.79 6.42 -11.32
CA LYS A 37 -8.59 6.45 -10.09
C LYS A 37 -7.72 6.16 -8.87
N TYR A 38 -7.12 7.22 -8.32
CA TYR A 38 -6.19 7.15 -7.19
C TYR A 38 -6.65 6.21 -6.08
N ASP A 39 -7.86 6.40 -5.56
CA ASP A 39 -8.40 5.65 -4.42
C ASP A 39 -8.59 4.17 -4.73
N ILE A 40 -8.99 3.84 -5.97
CA ILE A 40 -9.13 2.45 -6.42
C ILE A 40 -7.76 1.78 -6.51
N ILE A 41 -6.77 2.48 -7.07
CA ILE A 41 -5.40 1.96 -7.12
C ILE A 41 -4.81 1.77 -5.72
N THR A 42 -5.00 2.71 -4.77
CA THR A 42 -4.57 2.53 -3.38
C THR A 42 -5.24 1.28 -2.79
N SER A 43 -6.55 1.15 -2.96
CA SER A 43 -7.31 0.00 -2.43
C SER A 43 -6.80 -1.34 -2.97
N LEU A 44 -6.49 -1.40 -4.28
CA LEU A 44 -5.92 -2.58 -4.90
C LEU A 44 -4.50 -2.87 -4.42
N MET A 45 -3.66 -1.85 -4.22
CA MET A 45 -2.34 -2.02 -3.62
C MET A 45 -2.43 -2.56 -2.19
N ILE A 46 -3.37 -2.06 -1.37
CA ILE A 46 -3.60 -2.57 -0.02
C ILE A 46 -3.98 -4.05 -0.04
N GLN A 47 -4.85 -4.45 -0.97
CA GLN A 47 -5.21 -5.86 -1.15
C GLN A 47 -4.01 -6.72 -1.58
N ASP A 48 -3.20 -6.23 -2.53
CA ASP A 48 -1.97 -6.91 -2.98
C ASP A 48 -0.93 -7.05 -1.85
N ILE A 49 -0.78 -6.02 -1.01
CA ILE A 49 0.07 -6.02 0.17
C ILE A 49 -0.42 -7.08 1.17
N ARG A 50 -1.71 -7.07 1.53
CA ARG A 50 -2.30 -8.09 2.42
C ARG A 50 -2.14 -9.50 1.86
N GLY A 51 -2.31 -9.68 0.56
CA GLY A 51 -2.09 -10.98 -0.10
C GLY A 51 -0.64 -11.49 0.02
N LYS A 52 0.35 -10.60 0.13
CA LYS A 52 1.78 -10.97 0.24
C LYS A 52 2.31 -11.06 1.67
N PHE A 53 1.83 -10.21 2.57
CA PHE A 53 2.31 -10.18 3.96
C PHE A 53 1.41 -10.96 4.92
N GLY A 54 0.12 -11.08 4.62
CA GLY A 54 -0.90 -11.68 5.49
C GLY A 54 -2.10 -10.75 5.68
N GLU A 55 -3.30 -11.31 5.76
CA GLU A 55 -4.54 -10.55 6.01
C GLU A 55 -4.59 -9.96 7.42
N GLU A 56 -3.76 -10.46 8.33
CA GLU A 56 -3.61 -9.97 9.71
C GLU A 56 -2.93 -8.61 9.82
N TYR A 57 -2.34 -8.10 8.72
CA TYR A 57 -1.74 -6.77 8.71
C TYR A 57 -2.81 -5.71 8.47
N ASP A 58 -2.88 -4.77 9.39
CA ASP A 58 -3.46 -3.47 9.12
C ASP A 58 -2.49 -2.68 8.23
N VAL A 59 -3.05 -1.95 7.27
CA VAL A 59 -2.30 -1.27 6.21
C VAL A 59 -2.81 0.14 6.07
N TRP A 60 -1.91 1.10 6.20
CA TRP A 60 -2.18 2.52 6.01
C TRP A 60 -1.25 3.08 4.95
N GLU A 61 -1.82 3.82 4.01
CA GLU A 61 -1.02 4.66 3.13
C GLU A 61 -0.42 5.81 3.95
N ILE A 62 0.88 6.04 3.78
CA ILE A 62 1.63 7.12 4.45
C ILE A 62 2.33 7.96 3.41
N THR A 63 2.71 9.17 3.80
CA THR A 63 3.52 10.05 2.98
C THR A 63 4.96 9.54 2.87
N LYS A 64 5.68 10.04 1.85
CA LYS A 64 7.11 9.77 1.70
C LYS A 64 7.91 10.21 2.92
N ASN A 65 7.59 11.35 3.51
CA ASN A 65 8.30 11.88 4.67
C ASN A 65 8.13 10.95 5.88
N GLU A 66 6.90 10.50 6.16
CA GLU A 66 6.63 9.53 7.23
C GLU A 66 7.38 8.21 7.00
N PHE A 67 7.49 7.75 5.76
CA PHE A 67 8.29 6.57 5.42
C PHE A 67 9.78 6.76 5.68
N GLU A 68 10.35 7.91 5.28
CA GLU A 68 11.77 8.22 5.45
C GLU A 68 12.14 8.41 6.93
N GLU A 69 11.25 9.04 7.71
CA GLU A 69 11.41 9.26 9.14
C GLU A 69 11.02 8.04 9.99
N LYS A 70 10.36 7.04 9.39
CA LYS A 70 9.72 5.90 10.08
C LYS A 70 8.72 6.37 11.16
N SER A 71 7.97 7.41 10.84
CA SER A 71 6.93 7.98 11.69
C SER A 71 5.63 7.21 11.49
N LYS A 72 5.03 6.69 12.57
CA LYS A 72 3.72 6.04 12.51
C LYS A 72 2.66 7.04 12.01
N PRO A 73 1.66 6.59 11.24
CA PRO A 73 0.55 7.44 10.83
C PRO A 73 -0.18 7.97 12.07
N SER A 74 -0.43 9.27 12.12
CA SER A 74 -1.27 9.87 13.15
C SER A 74 -2.73 9.46 12.91
N THR A 75 -3.29 8.64 13.80
CA THR A 75 -4.73 8.40 13.87
C THR A 75 -5.40 9.61 14.53
N ASP A 76 -5.71 10.64 13.75
CA ASP A 76 -6.71 11.65 14.12
C ASP A 76 -8.09 11.24 13.59
#